data_AF-A0A2M8KE38-F1
#
_entry.id   AF-A0A2M8KE38-F1
#
_cell.length_a   1.000
_cell.length_b   1.000
_cell.length_c   1.000
_cell.angle_alpha   90.00
_cell.angle_beta   90.00
_cell.angle_gamma   90.00
#
_symmetry.space_group_name_H-M   'P 1'
#
loop_
_entity.id
_entity.type
_entity.pdbx_description
1 polymer ?
#
loop_
_entity_poly.entity_id
_entity_poly.type
_entity_poly.pdbx_seq_one_letter_code
_entity_poly.pdbx_strand_id
1 'polypeptide(L)'
;MNEFIGFGVVLAGAIIVSFEKSRGIFVKGFGMMLVAMIIWSIMTLFVDYGLSKMSFWDYFMLDNLGSAMAGLTLFIIPTMRRQVISGFKTAWVRQYIWFSCNNILDFFGQMSIKKSLAIAPSVGLVTVVTQVQSFYAIIIGIFFTVFIPHIIRENIS
;
A
#
# COMPACT_ATOMS: atom_id res chain seq x y z
N MET A 1 -9.54 -5.41 24.77
CA MET A 1 -10.52 -6.49 24.45
C MET A 1 -11.28 -6.18 23.16
N ASN A 2 -11.80 -4.96 22.95
CA ASN A 2 -12.51 -4.57 21.72
C ASN A 2 -11.63 -4.60 20.45
N GLU A 3 -10.33 -4.29 20.56
CA GLU A 3 -9.40 -4.33 19.41
C GLU A 3 -9.19 -5.75 18.86
N PHE A 4 -9.11 -6.76 19.72
CA PHE A 4 -8.98 -8.17 19.30
C PHE A 4 -10.23 -8.67 18.58
N ILE A 5 -11.42 -8.21 19.01
CA ILE A 5 -12.67 -8.54 18.34
C ILE A 5 -12.71 -7.89 16.95
N GLY A 6 -12.31 -6.62 16.85
CA GLY A 6 -12.20 -5.93 15.56
C GLY A 6 -11.22 -6.62 14.60
N PHE A 7 -10.06 -7.05 15.13
CA PHE A 7 -9.09 -7.83 14.36
C PHE A 7 -9.69 -9.16 13.87
N GLY A 8 -10.43 -9.87 14.72
CA GLY A 8 -11.11 -11.11 14.37
C GLY A 8 -12.13 -10.94 13.24
N VAL A 9 -12.91 -9.86 13.25
CA VAL A 9 -13.88 -9.54 12.18
C VAL A 9 -13.17 -9.27 10.86
N VAL A 10 -12.09 -8.49 10.87
CA VAL A 10 -11.34 -8.17 9.64
C VAL A 10 -10.66 -9.42 9.07
N LEU A 11 -10.09 -10.26 9.93
CA LEU A 11 -9.49 -11.53 9.53
C LEU A 11 -10.54 -12.47 8.92
N ALA A 12 -11.71 -12.60 9.54
CA ALA A 12 -12.81 -13.40 9.00
C ALA A 12 -13.29 -12.88 7.64
N GLY A 13 -13.45 -11.57 7.49
CA GLY A 13 -13.83 -10.95 6.21
C GLY A 13 -12.81 -11.20 5.10
N ALA A 14 -11.52 -11.02 5.40
CA ALA A 14 -10.44 -11.28 4.45
C ALA A 14 -10.40 -12.76 4.02
N ILE A 15 -10.65 -13.68 4.94
CA ILE A 15 -10.72 -15.12 4.67
C ILE A 15 -11.90 -15.45 3.75
N ILE A 16 -13.10 -14.93 4.05
CA ILE A 16 -14.33 -15.17 3.26
C ILE A 16 -14.12 -14.70 1.81
N VAL A 17 -13.63 -13.48 1.62
CA VAL A 17 -13.36 -12.93 0.27
C VAL A 17 -12.27 -13.74 -0.45
N SER A 18 -11.28 -14.26 0.28
CA SER A 18 -10.21 -15.06 -0.32
C SER A 18 -10.64 -16.47 -0.73
N PHE A 19 -11.69 -17.03 -0.10
CA PHE A 19 -12.19 -18.37 -0.41
C PHE A 19 -12.92 -18.46 -1.75
N GLU A 20 -13.59 -17.39 -2.18
CA GLU A 20 -14.33 -17.35 -3.46
C GLU A 20 -13.42 -17.52 -4.68
N LYS A 21 -12.13 -17.20 -4.55
CA LYS A 21 -11.16 -17.20 -5.66
C LYS A 21 -10.11 -18.30 -5.53
N SER A 22 -10.52 -19.51 -5.10
CA SER A 22 -9.60 -20.64 -4.89
C SER A 22 -8.96 -21.14 -6.20
N ARG A 23 -7.78 -20.60 -6.51
CA ARG A 23 -6.76 -21.28 -7.32
C ARG A 23 -5.82 -22.07 -6.41
N GLY A 24 -6.34 -23.04 -5.64
CA GLY A 24 -5.55 -23.97 -4.83
C GLY A 24 -4.80 -23.33 -3.65
N ILE A 25 -4.54 -24.14 -2.61
CA ILE A 25 -3.94 -23.67 -1.34
C ILE A 25 -2.42 -23.38 -1.49
N PHE A 26 -1.76 -24.01 -2.46
CA PHE A 26 -0.33 -23.84 -2.72
C PHE A 26 -0.09 -23.03 -4.01
N VAL A 27 -0.29 -21.72 -3.91
CA VAL A 27 0.10 -20.80 -4.99
C VAL A 27 1.63 -20.68 -5.00
N LYS A 28 2.24 -20.89 -6.17
CA LYS A 28 3.69 -20.69 -6.38
C LYS A 28 4.04 -19.23 -6.09
N GLY A 29 4.52 -18.95 -4.88
CA GLY A 29 4.73 -17.60 -4.37
C GLY A 29 4.28 -17.36 -2.93
N PHE A 30 3.55 -18.29 -2.31
CA PHE A 30 3.11 -18.18 -0.92
C PHE A 30 4.26 -17.86 0.06
N GLY A 31 5.41 -18.52 -0.10
CA GLY A 31 6.61 -18.22 0.70
C GLY A 31 7.13 -16.79 0.51
N MET A 32 7.10 -16.26 -0.72
CA MET A 32 7.50 -14.87 -0.99
C MET A 32 6.49 -13.87 -0.39
N MET A 33 5.20 -14.20 -0.40
CA MET A 33 4.18 -13.38 0.26
C MET A 33 4.40 -13.32 1.77
N LEU A 34 4.70 -14.45 2.42
CA LEU A 34 5.02 -14.47 3.85
C LEU A 34 6.24 -13.62 4.19
N VAL A 35 7.32 -13.73 3.41
CA VAL A 35 8.51 -12.90 3.61
C VAL A 35 8.18 -11.42 3.44
N ALA A 36 7.41 -11.06 2.40
CA ALA A 36 6.98 -9.68 2.18
C ALA A 36 6.14 -9.14 3.36
N MET A 37 5.21 -9.94 3.89
CA MET A 37 4.40 -9.58 5.06
C MET A 37 5.27 -9.33 6.29
N ILE A 38 6.25 -10.22 6.57
CA ILE A 38 7.17 -10.06 7.70
C ILE A 38 7.98 -8.77 7.58
N ILE A 39 8.56 -8.51 6.40
CA ILE A 39 9.34 -7.29 6.16
C ILE A 39 8.46 -6.05 6.38
N TRP A 40 7.22 -6.07 5.87
CA TRP A 40 6.29 -4.96 6.01
C TRP A 40 5.91 -4.73 7.48
N SER A 41 5.60 -5.77 8.24
CA SER A 41 5.31 -5.67 9.67
C SER A 41 6.50 -5.11 10.47
N ILE A 42 7.72 -5.57 10.18
CA ILE A 42 8.93 -5.05 10.82
C ILE A 42 9.12 -3.56 10.50
N MET A 43 8.94 -3.16 9.23
CA MET A 43 9.00 -1.76 8.82
C MET A 43 8.00 -0.91 9.59
N THR A 44 6.75 -1.36 9.74
CA THR A 44 5.72 -0.63 10.49
C THR A 44 6.09 -0.45 11.98
N LEU A 45 6.72 -1.44 12.60
CA LEU A 45 7.23 -1.32 13.97
C LEU A 45 8.39 -0.32 14.08
N PHE A 46 9.28 -0.27 13.09
CA PHE A 46 10.34 0.75 13.05
C PHE A 46 9.78 2.16 12.88
N VAL A 47 8.71 2.32 12.10
CA VAL A 47 8.01 3.61 11.93
C VAL A 47 7.45 4.08 13.27
N ASP A 48 6.74 3.19 13.97
CA ASP A 48 6.17 3.49 15.29
C ASP A 48 7.26 3.84 16.32
N TYR A 49 8.31 3.03 16.40
CA TYR A 49 9.45 3.30 17.27
C TYR A 49 10.12 4.63 16.93
N GLY A 50 10.29 4.94 15.64
CA GLY A 50 10.84 6.22 15.18
C GLY A 50 9.99 7.40 15.63
N LEU A 51 8.68 7.35 15.39
CA LEU A 51 7.71 8.37 15.80
C LEU A 51 7.61 8.54 17.32
N SER A 52 7.94 7.50 18.11
CA SER A 52 8.01 7.62 19.57
C SER A 52 9.23 8.38 20.10
N LYS A 53 10.30 8.50 19.29
CA LYS A 53 11.60 9.07 19.69
C LYS A 53 11.87 10.45 19.11
N MET A 54 11.21 10.83 18.02
CA MET A 54 11.44 12.11 17.34
C MET A 54 10.12 12.75 16.91
N SER A 55 10.17 14.04 16.57
CA SER A 55 8.96 14.72 16.08
C SER A 55 8.50 14.13 14.75
N PHE A 56 7.19 14.17 14.50
CA PHE A 56 6.61 13.67 13.24
C PHE A 56 7.30 14.25 12.00
N TRP A 57 7.62 15.56 12.02
CA TRP A 57 8.24 16.23 10.88
C TRP A 57 9.68 15.79 10.65
N ASP A 58 10.45 15.58 11.71
CA ASP A 58 11.83 15.09 11.61
C ASP A 58 11.85 13.66 11.07
N TYR A 59 11.00 12.79 11.61
CA TYR A 59 10.83 11.41 11.14
C TYR A 59 10.41 11.39 9.66
N PHE A 60 9.37 12.16 9.32
CA PHE A 60 8.85 12.23 7.97
C PHE A 60 9.87 12.74 6.97
N MET A 61 10.68 13.74 7.35
CA MET A 61 11.75 14.24 6.49
C MET A 61 12.83 13.18 6.27
N LEU A 62 13.30 12.52 7.33
CA LEU A 62 14.31 11.47 7.26
C LEU A 62 13.83 10.26 6.45
N ASP A 63 12.58 9.85 6.63
CA ASP A 63 12.00 8.71 5.92
C ASP A 63 11.82 8.99 4.42
N ASN A 64 11.35 10.19 4.05
CA ASN A 64 11.27 10.60 2.65
C ASN A 64 12.66 10.73 2.00
N LEU A 65 13.64 11.25 2.75
CA LEU A 65 15.01 11.36 2.28
C LEU A 65 15.64 9.98 2.08
N GLY A 66 15.44 9.06 3.04
CA GLY A 66 15.86 7.66 2.94
C GLY A 66 15.21 6.96 1.74
N SER A 67 13.92 7.18 1.52
CA SER A 67 13.18 6.66 0.36
C SER A 67 13.71 7.21 -0.96
N ALA A 68 14.02 8.51 -1.04
CA ALA A 68 14.62 9.13 -2.22
C ALA A 68 16.01 8.55 -2.49
N MET A 69 16.84 8.38 -1.46
CA MET A 69 18.16 7.75 -1.59
C MET A 69 18.06 6.29 -2.02
N ALA A 70 17.12 5.52 -1.48
CA ALA A 70 16.84 4.15 -1.92
C ALA A 70 16.39 4.10 -3.39
N GLY A 71 15.58 5.07 -3.83
CA GLY A 71 15.24 5.23 -5.24
C GLY A 71 16.47 5.48 -6.11
N LEU A 72 17.42 6.30 -5.66
CA LEU A 72 18.67 6.56 -6.37
C LEU A 72 19.59 5.34 -6.42
N THR A 73 19.68 4.55 -5.35
CA THR A 73 20.51 3.34 -5.35
C THR A 73 19.98 2.27 -6.31
N LEU A 74 18.67 2.25 -6.61
CA LEU A 74 18.11 1.38 -7.65
C LEU A 74 18.66 1.68 -9.05
N PHE A 75 19.17 2.89 -9.31
CA PHE A 75 19.83 3.20 -10.60
C PHE A 75 21.20 2.53 -10.77
N ILE A 76 21.80 2.02 -9.69
CA ILE A 76 23.02 1.19 -9.76
C ILE A 76 22.71 -0.11 -10.51
N ILE A 77 21.49 -0.62 -10.37
CA ILE A 77 21.05 -1.85 -11.03
C ILE A 77 20.75 -1.54 -12.52
N PRO A 78 21.51 -2.11 -13.47
CA PRO A 78 21.43 -1.73 -14.87
C PRO A 78 20.08 -2.07 -15.52
N THR A 79 19.39 -3.11 -15.05
CA THR A 79 18.04 -3.47 -15.53
C THR A 79 17.00 -2.43 -15.12
N MET A 80 17.00 -2.00 -13.85
CA MET A 80 16.10 -0.97 -13.34
C MET A 80 16.35 0.37 -14.03
N ARG A 81 17.62 0.77 -14.16
CA ARG A 81 17.99 2.01 -14.88
C ARG A 81 17.44 2.03 -16.32
N ARG A 82 17.56 0.93 -17.06
CA ARG A 82 17.03 0.84 -18.43
C ARG A 82 15.52 0.99 -18.47
N GLN A 83 14.79 0.36 -17.54
CA GLN A 83 13.34 0.48 -17.45
C GLN A 83 12.91 1.92 -17.15
N VAL A 84 13.57 2.59 -16.21
CA VAL A 84 13.26 3.99 -15.87
C VAL A 84 13.51 4.91 -17.06
N ILE A 85 14.68 4.82 -17.71
CA ILE A 85 15.01 5.64 -18.88
C ILE A 85 14.04 5.36 -20.04
N SER A 86 13.66 4.10 -20.26
CA SER A 86 12.66 3.75 -21.28
C SER A 86 11.31 4.36 -20.93
N GLY A 87 10.86 4.26 -19.68
CA GLY A 87 9.60 4.83 -19.22
C GLY A 87 9.53 6.34 -19.46
N PHE A 88 10.59 7.07 -19.15
CA PHE A 88 10.67 8.51 -19.43
C PHE A 88 10.63 8.84 -20.92
N LYS A 89 11.23 8.01 -21.78
CA LYS A 89 11.24 8.25 -23.24
C LYS A 89 9.91 7.91 -23.92
N THR A 90 9.17 6.94 -23.40
CA THR A 90 7.91 6.48 -23.99
C THR A 90 6.69 7.18 -23.41
N ALA A 91 6.81 7.84 -22.25
CA ALA A 91 5.69 8.47 -21.57
C ALA A 91 5.15 9.70 -22.31
N TRP A 92 3.86 9.71 -22.60
CA TRP A 92 3.16 10.88 -23.13
C TRP A 92 2.80 11.85 -22.01
N VAL A 93 2.64 13.16 -22.31
CA VAL A 93 2.38 14.21 -21.30
C VAL A 93 1.18 13.88 -20.39
N ARG A 94 0.13 13.27 -20.97
CA ARG A 94 -1.03 12.80 -20.20
C ARG A 94 -0.70 11.72 -19.17
N GLN A 95 0.18 10.79 -19.50
CA GLN A 95 0.64 9.74 -18.57
C GLN A 95 1.47 10.34 -17.44
N TYR A 96 2.27 11.36 -17.75
CA TYR A 96 3.04 12.09 -16.74
C TYR A 96 2.14 12.84 -15.74
N ILE A 97 1.09 13.51 -16.25
CA ILE A 97 0.09 14.17 -15.39
C ILE A 97 -0.60 13.14 -14.51
N TRP A 98 -1.07 12.02 -15.09
CA TRP A 98 -1.73 10.97 -14.31
C TRP A 98 -0.81 10.37 -13.25
N PHE A 99 0.43 10.06 -13.62
CA PHE A 99 1.43 9.56 -12.69
C PHE A 99 1.72 10.56 -11.58
N SER A 100 1.83 11.85 -11.89
CA SER A 100 2.06 12.90 -10.90
C SER A 100 0.89 13.04 -9.93
N CYS A 101 -0.35 13.07 -10.44
CA CYS A 101 -1.55 13.08 -9.60
C CYS A 101 -1.61 11.85 -8.69
N ASN A 102 -1.30 10.67 -9.22
CA ASN A 102 -1.26 9.44 -8.43
C ASN A 102 -0.20 9.49 -7.32
N ASN A 103 1.01 9.98 -7.61
CA ASN A 103 2.06 10.10 -6.60
C ASN A 103 1.73 11.15 -5.54
N ILE A 104 1.07 12.27 -5.90
CA ILE A 104 0.63 13.26 -4.92
C ILE A 104 -0.40 12.65 -3.98
N LEU A 105 -1.40 11.94 -4.51
CA LEU A 105 -2.42 11.26 -3.71
C LEU A 105 -1.80 10.18 -2.82
N ASP A 106 -0.89 9.37 -3.37
CA ASP A 106 -0.15 8.36 -2.60
C ASP A 106 0.67 8.99 -1.47
N PHE A 107 1.37 10.09 -1.76
CA PHE A 107 2.14 10.84 -0.76
C PHE A 107 1.26 11.36 0.38
N PHE A 108 0.09 11.93 0.06
CA PHE A 108 -0.89 12.35 1.08
C PHE A 108 -1.43 11.16 1.87
N GLY A 109 -1.66 10.02 1.22
CA GLY A 109 -2.04 8.77 1.87
C GLY A 109 -0.99 8.31 2.88
N GLN A 110 0.27 8.21 2.46
CA GLN A 110 1.38 7.82 3.32
C GLN A 110 1.60 8.80 4.47
N MET A 111 1.51 10.11 4.21
CA MET A 111 1.58 11.14 5.26
C MET A 111 0.47 10.99 6.29
N SER A 112 -0.76 10.73 5.83
CA SER A 112 -1.93 10.53 6.70
C SER A 112 -1.79 9.28 7.56
N ILE A 113 -1.28 8.18 7.00
CA ILE A 113 -1.01 6.93 7.76
C ILE A 113 0.07 7.17 8.82
N LYS A 114 1.20 7.79 8.46
CA LYS A 114 2.27 8.10 9.41
C LYS A 114 1.80 9.04 10.52
N LYS A 115 0.97 10.02 10.19
CA LYS A 115 0.37 10.93 11.18
C LYS A 115 -0.63 10.21 12.08
N SER A 116 -1.38 9.25 11.52
CA SER A 116 -2.28 8.39 12.30
C SER A 116 -1.47 7.51 13.26
N LEU A 117 -0.35 6.94 12.83
CA LEU A 117 0.56 6.20 13.72
C LEU A 117 1.12 7.09 14.84
N ALA A 118 1.44 8.35 14.55
CA ALA A 118 1.96 9.28 15.57
C ALA A 118 0.93 9.67 16.65
N ILE A 119 -0.38 9.61 16.34
CA ILE A 119 -1.47 10.04 17.24
C ILE A 119 -2.19 8.83 17.87
N ALA A 120 -2.22 7.69 17.18
CA ALA A 120 -2.99 6.53 17.59
C ALA A 120 -2.37 5.86 18.83
N PRO A 121 -3.20 5.28 19.71
CA PRO A 121 -2.73 4.57 20.89
C PRO A 121 -2.11 3.20 20.56
N SER A 122 -2.33 2.68 19.34
CA SER A 122 -1.86 1.35 18.93
C SER A 122 -1.64 1.27 17.41
N VAL A 123 -0.46 0.78 17.03
CA VAL A 123 -0.08 0.45 15.64
C VAL A 123 -1.02 -0.60 15.02
N GLY A 124 -1.47 -1.55 15.83
CA GLY A 124 -2.40 -2.60 15.41
C GLY A 124 -3.72 -2.02 14.91
N LEU A 125 -4.21 -0.96 15.55
CA LEU A 125 -5.46 -0.32 15.13
C LEU A 125 -5.30 0.38 13.77
N VAL A 126 -4.21 1.12 13.59
CA VAL A 126 -3.95 1.84 12.32
C VAL A 126 -3.78 0.86 11.16
N THR A 127 -3.03 -0.22 11.37
CA THR A 127 -2.84 -1.26 10.35
C THR A 127 -4.15 -1.94 9.96
N VAL A 128 -5.03 -2.24 10.92
CA VAL A 128 -6.37 -2.79 10.63
C VAL A 128 -7.21 -1.81 9.81
N VAL A 129 -7.19 -0.51 10.13
CA VAL A 129 -7.91 0.50 9.35
C VAL A 129 -7.36 0.59 7.92
N THR A 130 -6.05 0.49 7.72
CA THR A 130 -5.47 0.47 6.36
C THR A 130 -5.91 -0.75 5.54
N GLN A 131 -6.23 -1.89 6.16
CA GLN A 131 -6.75 -3.06 5.44
C GLN A 131 -8.17 -2.81 4.87
N VAL A 132 -8.94 -1.88 5.45
CA VAL A 132 -10.25 -1.48 4.91
C VAL A 132 -10.11 -0.82 3.54
N GLN A 133 -8.92 -0.37 3.15
CA GLN A 133 -8.65 0.15 1.80
C GLN A 133 -9.09 -0.82 0.70
N SER A 134 -8.87 -2.14 0.87
CA SER A 134 -9.29 -3.14 -0.10
C SER A 134 -10.81 -3.19 -0.26
N PHE A 135 -11.56 -2.96 0.82
CA PHE A 135 -13.02 -2.88 0.78
C PHE A 135 -13.50 -1.65 0.00
N TYR A 136 -12.91 -0.48 0.24
CA TYR A 136 -13.22 0.72 -0.53
C TYR A 136 -12.86 0.58 -2.01
N ALA A 137 -11.76 -0.10 -2.33
CA ALA A 137 -11.39 -0.39 -3.71
C ALA A 137 -12.47 -1.24 -4.42
N ILE A 138 -13.02 -2.25 -3.73
CA ILE A 138 -14.12 -3.07 -4.27
C ILE A 138 -15.39 -2.23 -4.47
N ILE A 139 -15.78 -1.40 -3.50
CA ILE A 139 -16.96 -0.52 -3.65
C ILE A 139 -16.78 0.42 -4.85
N ILE A 140 -15.60 1.03 -4.98
CA ILE A 140 -15.28 1.93 -6.08
C ILE A 140 -15.29 1.16 -7.42
N GLY A 141 -14.76 -0.07 -7.45
CA GLY A 141 -14.80 -0.96 -8.60
C GLY A 141 -16.22 -1.29 -9.07
N ILE A 142 -17.10 -1.66 -8.12
CA ILE A 142 -18.53 -1.88 -8.37
C ILE A 142 -19.20 -0.60 -8.86
N PHE A 143 -18.94 0.54 -8.19
CA PHE A 143 -19.50 1.84 -8.57
C PHE A 143 -19.13 2.21 -10.01
N PHE A 144 -17.86 2.10 -10.39
CA PHE A 144 -17.43 2.37 -11.76
C PHE A 144 -17.96 1.37 -12.77
N THR A 145 -18.12 0.10 -12.38
CA THR A 145 -18.71 -0.93 -13.26
C THR A 145 -20.18 -0.64 -13.55
N VAL A 146 -20.94 -0.11 -12.58
CA VAL A 146 -22.36 0.25 -12.76
C VAL A 146 -22.52 1.54 -13.56
N PHE A 147 -21.73 2.59 -13.27
CA PHE A 147 -21.90 3.91 -13.89
C PHE A 147 -21.13 4.10 -15.20
N ILE A 148 -19.99 3.43 -15.37
CA ILE A 148 -19.12 3.57 -16.55
C ILE A 148 -18.61 2.18 -17.00
N PRO A 149 -19.52 1.27 -17.41
CA PRO A 149 -19.19 -0.11 -17.83
C PRO A 149 -18.33 -0.18 -19.10
N HIS A 150 -18.10 0.95 -19.77
CA HIS A 150 -17.27 1.03 -20.98
C HIS A 150 -15.77 1.20 -20.68
N ILE A 151 -15.39 1.63 -19.46
CA ILE A 151 -13.99 1.88 -19.08
C ILE A 151 -13.46 0.82 -18.11
N ILE A 152 -14.27 0.38 -17.14
CA ILE A 152 -13.90 -0.64 -16.15
C ILE A 152 -15.00 -1.71 -16.15
N ARG A 153 -14.64 -2.92 -16.57
CA ARG A 153 -15.45 -4.12 -16.35
C ARG A 153 -14.72 -4.97 -15.31
N GLU A 154 -15.07 -4.81 -14.04
CA GLU A 154 -14.79 -5.90 -13.11
C GLU A 154 -15.62 -7.11 -13.55
N ASN A 155 -14.94 -8.23 -13.79
CA ASN A 155 -15.61 -9.49 -14.07
C ASN A 155 -16.04 -10.08 -12.73
N ILE A 156 -17.28 -9.77 -12.31
CA ILE A 156 -17.89 -10.24 -11.07
C ILE A 156 -18.49 -11.65 -11.31
N SER A 157 -17.69 -12.57 -11.83
CA SER A 157 -18.03 -13.99 -12.04
C SER A 157 -16.79 -14.86 -11.89
#